data_AF-A0AAA9TNL2-F1
#
_entry.id   AF-A0AAA9TNL2-F1
#
_cell.length_a   1.000
_cell.length_b   1.000
_cell.length_c   1.000
_cell.angle_alpha   90.00
_cell.angle_beta   90.00
_cell.angle_gamma   90.00
#
_symmetry.space_group_name_H-M   'P 1'
#
loop_
_entity.id
_entity.type
_entity.pdbx_description
1 polymer ?
#
loop_
_entity_poly.entity_id
_entity_poly.type
_entity_poly.pdbx_seq_one_letter_code
_entity_poly.pdbx_strand_id
1 'polypeptide(L)'
;MGDFKGHVLPGVFLITLGIWWTTKCVLKYAFKNQKQTSYFDPKALFCRMEMLEGIVLVGMALIGMLSGQFIPGGPHLILYNYKENQWVRLLDWHHFTIYLFFGLLGVTNILCSTIRSLPPSFSKLMLLNALFVEAFVFYNHTHGREVLDIFVHNLLFLAICLTALITFMELFIQAKITVELLRTSLFLLQGSWFWQSAKVEGQELPGVTGKFDRGVQNEAEQKLTEFCQENALIIANTLFQQHKIRLYPWTSPDGQYQNQIDYILCSQIEKLYAVSKNKMGADCGLDHELLTAKFRLKLKKVGETTRPFRYDRNQIPYDYSGSDK
;
A
#
# COMPACT_ATOMS: atom_id res chain seq x y z
N MET A 1 -3.32 -7.18 -6.76
CA MET A 1 -2.33 -6.48 -5.93
C MET A 1 -1.88 -5.22 -6.64
N GLY A 2 -2.02 -4.04 -6.00
CA GLY A 2 -1.20 -2.89 -6.35
C GLY A 2 0.27 -3.27 -6.19
N ASP A 3 1.14 -2.76 -7.07
CA ASP A 3 2.59 -2.91 -6.87
C ASP A 3 2.99 -1.89 -5.80
N PHE A 4 3.66 -2.34 -4.73
CA PHE A 4 4.30 -1.48 -3.72
C PHE A 4 5.03 -0.29 -4.38
N LYS A 5 5.69 -0.53 -5.52
CA LYS A 5 6.38 0.51 -6.29
C LYS A 5 5.45 1.56 -6.89
N GLY A 6 4.24 1.15 -7.28
CA GLY A 6 3.20 2.00 -7.86
C GLY A 6 2.66 3.06 -6.91
N HIS A 7 2.70 2.82 -5.59
CA HIS A 7 2.25 3.79 -4.57
C HIS A 7 3.37 4.58 -3.91
N VAL A 8 4.55 3.97 -3.71
CA VAL A 8 5.70 4.69 -3.11
C VAL A 8 6.15 5.85 -3.97
N LEU A 9 6.28 5.65 -5.28
CA LEU A 9 6.86 6.64 -6.18
C LEU A 9 5.99 7.92 -6.27
N PRO A 10 4.65 7.83 -6.47
CA PRO A 10 3.77 9.00 -6.37
C PRO A 10 3.77 9.64 -4.98
N GLY A 11 3.81 8.83 -3.91
CA GLY A 11 3.82 9.34 -2.53
C GLY A 11 5.02 10.23 -2.24
N VAL A 12 6.23 9.76 -2.56
CA VAL A 12 7.48 10.53 -2.39
C VAL A 12 7.45 11.79 -3.27
N PHE A 13 6.97 11.68 -4.49
CA PHE A 13 6.84 12.82 -5.41
C PHE A 13 5.94 13.92 -4.84
N LEU A 14 4.75 13.58 -4.35
CA LEU A 14 3.82 14.55 -3.78
C LEU A 14 4.34 15.17 -2.47
N ILE A 15 5.01 14.39 -1.61
CA ILE A 15 5.63 14.91 -0.37
C ILE A 15 6.73 15.92 -0.70
N THR A 16 7.63 15.59 -1.64
CA THR A 16 8.75 16.48 -2.01
C THR A 16 8.26 17.78 -2.62
N LEU A 17 7.25 17.72 -3.51
CA LEU A 17 6.58 18.92 -4.05
C LEU A 17 5.87 19.73 -2.97
N GLY A 18 5.17 19.07 -2.06
CA GLY A 18 4.51 19.72 -0.92
C GLY A 18 5.50 20.54 -0.08
N ILE A 19 6.62 19.93 0.33
CA ILE A 19 7.68 20.60 1.10
C ILE A 19 8.27 21.77 0.32
N TRP A 20 8.57 21.57 -0.97
CA TRP A 20 9.11 22.61 -1.85
C TRP A 20 8.16 23.81 -1.94
N TRP A 21 6.88 23.56 -2.20
CA TRP A 21 5.88 24.63 -2.29
C TRP A 21 5.62 25.32 -0.96
N THR A 22 5.58 24.60 0.16
CA THR A 22 5.47 25.22 1.50
C THR A 22 6.66 26.16 1.74
N THR A 23 7.88 25.72 1.43
CA THR A 23 9.09 26.55 1.54
C THR A 23 9.00 27.80 0.68
N LYS A 24 8.57 27.67 -0.58
CA LYS A 24 8.35 28.79 -1.50
C LYS A 24 7.28 29.76 -1.01
N CYS A 25 6.17 29.26 -0.44
CA CYS A 25 5.11 30.09 0.14
C CYS A 25 5.64 30.93 1.33
N VAL A 26 6.34 30.28 2.26
CA VAL A 26 6.93 30.95 3.43
C VAL A 26 7.98 31.97 2.99
N LEU A 27 8.82 31.64 2.02
CA LEU A 27 9.83 32.53 1.47
C LEU A 27 9.20 33.77 0.81
N LYS A 28 8.16 33.59 -0.03
CA LYS A 28 7.38 34.69 -0.62
C LYS A 28 6.80 35.62 0.45
N TYR A 29 6.27 35.04 1.53
CA TYR A 29 5.70 35.82 2.63
C TYR A 29 6.77 36.59 3.42
N ALA A 30 7.89 35.95 3.74
CA ALA A 30 9.01 36.57 4.44
C ALA A 30 9.56 37.79 3.66
N PHE A 31 9.81 37.63 2.35
CA PHE A 31 10.26 38.74 1.50
C PHE A 31 9.23 39.87 1.36
N LYS A 32 7.93 39.56 1.41
CA LYS A 32 6.87 40.58 1.35
C LYS A 32 6.79 41.39 2.65
N ASN A 33 7.06 40.77 3.80
CA ASN A 33 7.05 41.44 5.11
C ASN A 33 8.35 42.18 5.42
N GLN A 34 9.47 41.74 4.86
CA GLN A 34 10.78 42.37 5.02
C GLN A 34 10.88 43.61 4.11
N LYS A 35 10.15 44.68 4.46
CA LYS A 35 10.22 45.96 3.76
C LYS A 35 11.66 46.49 3.79
N GLN A 36 12.29 46.52 2.60
CA GLN A 36 13.21 47.58 2.18
C GLN A 36 14.59 47.65 2.87
N THR A 37 15.31 46.53 3.04
CA THR A 37 16.72 46.56 3.49
C THR A 37 17.70 45.70 2.70
N SER A 38 17.28 45.03 1.61
CA SER A 38 18.16 44.11 0.87
C SER A 38 18.24 44.47 -0.62
N TYR A 39 19.47 44.49 -1.14
CA TYR A 39 19.83 44.70 -2.55
C TYR A 39 19.55 43.47 -3.44
N PHE A 40 18.96 42.41 -2.87
CA PHE A 40 18.61 41.19 -3.58
C PHE A 40 17.35 41.41 -4.43
N ASP A 41 17.43 41.12 -5.74
CA ASP A 41 16.27 41.12 -6.65
C ASP A 41 15.39 39.88 -6.40
N PRO A 42 14.23 40.02 -5.72
CA PRO A 42 13.38 38.88 -5.40
C PRO A 42 12.73 38.32 -6.67
N LYS A 43 12.50 39.15 -7.70
CA LYS A 43 11.81 38.72 -8.92
C LYS A 43 12.67 37.75 -9.74
N ALA A 44 13.97 38.04 -9.87
CA ALA A 44 14.91 37.15 -10.56
C ALA A 44 15.05 35.80 -9.82
N LEU A 45 15.11 35.81 -8.49
CA LEU A 45 15.14 34.59 -7.67
C LEU A 45 13.89 33.72 -7.88
N PHE A 46 12.70 34.31 -7.75
CA PHE A 46 11.46 33.56 -7.94
C PHE A 46 11.32 33.04 -9.37
N CYS A 47 11.74 33.80 -10.39
CA CYS A 47 11.76 33.31 -11.77
C CYS A 47 12.67 32.08 -11.95
N ARG A 48 13.88 32.11 -11.36
CA ARG A 48 14.78 30.94 -11.38
C ARG A 48 14.19 29.74 -10.64
N MET A 49 13.50 29.97 -9.52
CA MET A 49 12.81 28.90 -8.79
C MET A 49 11.68 28.27 -9.60
N GLU A 50 10.85 29.07 -10.30
CA GLU A 50 9.79 28.56 -11.18
C GLU A 50 10.37 27.71 -12.33
N MET A 51 11.48 28.16 -12.92
CA MET A 51 12.17 27.41 -13.98
C MET A 51 12.76 26.09 -13.46
N LEU A 52 13.44 26.10 -12.32
CA LEU A 52 13.99 24.89 -11.69
C LEU A 52 12.88 23.91 -11.31
N GLU A 53 11.78 24.40 -10.74
CA GLU A 53 10.60 23.59 -10.43
C GLU A 53 10.06 22.91 -11.69
N GLY A 54 9.94 23.65 -12.80
CA GLY A 54 9.52 23.09 -14.08
C GLY A 54 10.46 22.01 -14.60
N ILE A 55 11.79 22.22 -14.53
CA ILE A 55 12.79 21.23 -14.95
C ILE A 55 12.70 19.96 -14.10
N VAL A 56 12.58 20.10 -12.78
CA VAL A 56 12.48 18.95 -11.87
C VAL A 56 11.18 18.18 -12.11
N LEU A 57 10.04 18.86 -12.31
CA LEU A 57 8.76 18.21 -12.65
C LEU A 57 8.84 17.39 -13.95
N VAL A 58 9.44 17.97 -15.00
CA VAL A 58 9.65 17.24 -16.27
C VAL A 58 10.55 16.04 -16.07
N GLY A 59 11.66 16.19 -15.34
CA GLY A 59 12.58 15.08 -15.06
C GLY A 59 11.91 13.95 -14.29
N MET A 60 11.15 14.27 -13.24
CA MET A 60 10.41 13.29 -12.44
C MET A 60 9.31 12.59 -13.25
N ALA A 61 8.57 13.34 -14.07
CA ALA A 61 7.56 12.77 -14.98
C ALA A 61 8.17 11.79 -15.99
N LEU A 62 9.32 12.14 -16.59
CA LEU A 62 10.04 11.26 -17.51
C LEU A 62 10.52 9.98 -16.81
N ILE A 63 11.06 10.09 -15.60
CA ILE A 63 11.46 8.92 -14.79
C ILE A 63 10.24 8.03 -14.49
N GLY A 64 9.11 8.62 -14.10
CA GLY A 64 7.85 7.90 -13.87
C GLY A 64 7.38 7.14 -15.12
N MET A 65 7.30 7.81 -16.26
CA MET A 65 6.88 7.21 -17.54
C MET A 65 7.82 6.10 -18.00
N LEU A 66 9.14 6.33 -17.95
CA LEU A 66 10.14 5.35 -18.39
C LEU A 66 10.19 4.13 -17.47
N SER A 67 10.11 4.35 -16.15
CA SER A 67 10.09 3.26 -15.18
C SER A 67 8.85 2.38 -15.35
N GLY A 68 7.66 2.95 -15.55
CA GLY A 68 6.46 2.14 -15.80
C GLY A 68 6.52 1.33 -17.09
N GLN A 69 7.12 1.87 -18.15
CA GLN A 69 7.10 1.25 -19.49
C GLN A 69 8.23 0.24 -19.75
N PHE A 70 9.43 0.48 -19.20
CA PHE A 70 10.65 -0.23 -19.58
C PHE A 70 11.30 -1.07 -18.47
N ILE A 71 10.65 -1.23 -17.31
CA ILE A 71 11.04 -2.25 -16.32
C ILE A 71 10.96 -3.65 -16.98
N PRO A 72 11.80 -4.62 -16.60
CA PRO A 72 11.69 -6.00 -17.08
C PRO A 72 10.27 -6.56 -16.89
N GLY A 73 9.60 -6.90 -18.00
CA GLY A 73 8.20 -7.34 -18.00
C GLY A 73 7.16 -6.21 -18.09
N GLY A 74 7.60 -4.98 -18.38
CA GLY A 74 6.76 -3.83 -18.69
C GLY A 74 6.03 -3.96 -20.02
N PRO A 75 5.04 -3.10 -20.30
CA PRO A 75 4.29 -3.12 -21.55
C PRO A 75 5.15 -2.73 -22.78
N HIS A 76 6.33 -2.10 -22.60
CA HIS A 76 7.21 -1.68 -23.71
C HIS A 76 6.47 -0.92 -24.82
N LEU A 77 5.59 0.01 -24.44
CA LEU A 77 4.72 0.80 -25.35
C LEU A 77 3.65 -0.01 -26.10
N ILE A 78 3.47 -1.29 -25.76
CA ILE A 78 2.39 -2.13 -26.29
C ILE A 78 1.15 -1.92 -25.42
N LEU A 79 0.11 -1.34 -26.00
CA LEU A 79 -1.14 -1.03 -25.31
C LEU A 79 -2.12 -2.21 -25.31
N TYR A 80 -2.24 -2.90 -26.45
CA TYR A 80 -3.25 -3.94 -26.66
C TYR A 80 -2.65 -5.17 -27.30
N ASN A 81 -2.95 -6.35 -26.74
CA ASN A 81 -2.59 -7.62 -27.36
C ASN A 81 -3.75 -8.08 -28.25
N TYR A 82 -3.64 -7.82 -29.54
CA TYR A 82 -4.64 -8.26 -30.53
C TYR A 82 -4.75 -9.79 -30.65
N LYS A 83 -3.74 -10.56 -30.21
CA LYS A 83 -3.80 -12.03 -30.25
C LYS A 83 -4.64 -12.62 -29.12
N GLU A 84 -4.57 -11.99 -27.94
CA GLU A 84 -5.28 -12.43 -26.73
C GLU A 84 -6.56 -11.63 -26.48
N ASN A 85 -6.81 -10.58 -27.29
CA ASN A 85 -7.93 -9.66 -27.19
C ASN A 85 -8.05 -9.03 -25.78
N GLN A 86 -6.90 -8.66 -25.19
CA GLN A 86 -6.80 -8.11 -23.83
C GLN A 86 -5.84 -6.92 -23.78
N TRP A 87 -6.10 -6.01 -22.84
CA TRP A 87 -5.24 -4.86 -22.55
C TRP A 87 -3.97 -5.29 -21.83
N VAL A 88 -2.81 -4.81 -22.29
CA VAL A 88 -1.53 -5.14 -21.68
C VAL A 88 -1.27 -4.18 -20.53
N ARG A 89 -1.34 -4.68 -19.29
CA ARG A 89 -1.03 -3.95 -18.06
C ARG A 89 -1.63 -2.53 -18.02
N LEU A 90 -2.95 -2.45 -18.18
CA LEU A 90 -3.72 -1.18 -18.22
C LEU A 90 -3.38 -0.21 -17.07
N LEU A 91 -3.06 -0.75 -15.90
CA LEU A 91 -2.68 0.02 -14.73
C LEU A 91 -1.43 0.91 -14.95
N ASP A 92 -0.44 0.46 -15.71
CA ASP A 92 0.75 1.28 -15.97
C ASP A 92 0.43 2.43 -16.92
N TRP A 93 -0.55 2.25 -17.80
CA TRP A 93 -1.03 3.31 -18.69
C TRP A 93 -1.80 4.40 -17.93
N HIS A 94 -2.51 4.03 -16.86
CA HIS A 94 -3.10 4.99 -15.92
C HIS A 94 -2.01 5.87 -15.26
N HIS A 95 -0.96 5.25 -14.71
CA HIS A 95 0.16 5.99 -14.12
C HIS A 95 0.92 6.83 -15.15
N PHE A 96 1.14 6.29 -16.36
CA PHE A 96 1.76 7.01 -17.47
C PHE A 96 1.00 8.30 -17.80
N THR A 97 -0.33 8.22 -17.83
CA THR A 97 -1.19 9.38 -18.10
C THR A 97 -1.05 10.43 -17.00
N ILE A 98 -1.07 10.04 -15.72
CA ILE A 98 -0.88 10.98 -14.61
C ILE A 98 0.49 11.69 -14.73
N TYR A 99 1.57 10.94 -14.92
CA TYR A 99 2.91 11.51 -15.07
C TYR A 99 3.02 12.46 -16.27
N LEU A 100 2.36 12.15 -17.39
CA LEU A 100 2.34 13.01 -18.57
C LEU A 100 1.77 14.40 -18.25
N PHE A 101 0.63 14.48 -17.55
CA PHE A 101 0.00 15.75 -17.23
C PHE A 101 0.77 16.57 -16.17
N PHE A 102 1.40 15.92 -15.18
CA PHE A 102 2.34 16.60 -14.28
C PHE A 102 3.63 17.03 -15.01
N GLY A 103 4.05 16.30 -16.04
CA GLY A 103 5.13 16.73 -16.94
C GLY A 103 4.74 17.97 -17.75
N LEU A 104 3.51 18.05 -18.26
CA LEU A 104 2.97 19.24 -18.94
C LEU A 104 2.90 20.45 -18.00
N LEU A 105 2.60 20.26 -16.72
CA LEU A 105 2.74 21.30 -15.70
C LEU A 105 4.18 21.80 -15.60
N GLY A 106 5.16 20.91 -15.59
CA GLY A 106 6.58 21.29 -15.61
C GLY A 106 6.97 22.11 -16.84
N VAL A 107 6.56 21.67 -18.03
CA VAL A 107 6.76 22.41 -19.29
C VAL A 107 6.10 23.78 -19.23
N THR A 108 4.88 23.86 -18.71
CA THR A 108 4.14 25.13 -18.56
C THR A 108 4.87 26.11 -17.64
N ASN A 109 5.44 25.63 -16.53
CA ASN A 109 6.24 26.46 -15.63
C ASN A 109 7.50 27.03 -16.31
N ILE A 110 8.19 26.21 -17.12
CA ILE A 110 9.36 26.67 -17.91
C ILE A 110 8.93 27.72 -18.94
N LEU A 111 7.83 27.48 -19.66
CA LEU A 111 7.30 28.39 -20.67
C LEU A 111 6.88 29.72 -20.04
N CYS A 112 6.13 29.71 -18.94
CA CYS A 112 5.73 30.93 -18.22
C CYS A 112 6.93 31.70 -17.64
N SER A 113 8.02 31.02 -17.30
CA SER A 113 9.26 31.67 -16.81
C SER A 113 10.10 32.25 -17.94
N THR A 114 10.05 31.66 -19.14
CA THR A 114 10.85 32.06 -20.31
C THR A 114 10.14 33.11 -21.17
N ILE A 115 8.83 32.94 -21.36
CA ILE A 115 8.01 33.73 -22.28
C ILE A 115 7.20 34.75 -21.47
N ARG A 116 7.58 36.03 -21.56
CA ARG A 116 6.90 37.13 -20.84
C ARG A 116 5.45 37.38 -21.25
N SER A 117 5.02 36.89 -22.42
CA SER A 117 3.64 37.07 -22.89
C SER A 117 2.64 36.10 -22.27
N LEU A 118 3.11 35.02 -21.62
CA LEU A 118 2.23 34.05 -20.97
C LEU A 118 1.82 34.53 -19.58
N PRO A 119 0.52 34.50 -19.24
CA PRO A 119 0.07 34.90 -17.91
C PRO A 119 0.49 33.87 -16.85
N PRO A 120 0.87 34.28 -15.64
CA PRO A 120 1.20 33.36 -14.54
C PRO A 120 0.03 32.45 -14.12
N SER A 121 -1.21 32.81 -14.48
CA SER A 121 -2.39 31.97 -14.25
C SER A 121 -2.39 30.69 -15.11
N PHE A 122 -1.62 30.64 -16.20
CA PHE A 122 -1.56 29.48 -17.07
C PHE A 122 -0.97 28.25 -16.36
N SER A 123 0.08 28.43 -15.54
CA SER A 123 0.60 27.36 -14.66
C SER A 123 -0.45 26.83 -13.69
N LYS A 124 -1.29 27.70 -13.12
CA LYS A 124 -2.37 27.28 -12.21
C LYS A 124 -3.46 26.51 -12.94
N LEU A 125 -3.81 26.93 -14.16
CA LEU A 125 -4.77 26.22 -14.99
C LEU A 125 -4.25 24.83 -15.37
N MET A 126 -2.96 24.71 -15.71
CA MET A 126 -2.35 23.42 -16.00
C MET A 126 -2.30 22.52 -14.77
N LEU A 127 -2.02 23.07 -13.58
CA LEU A 127 -2.07 22.31 -12.32
C LEU A 127 -3.48 21.77 -12.04
N LEU A 128 -4.51 22.60 -12.23
CA LEU A 128 -5.90 22.17 -12.10
C LEU A 128 -6.25 21.05 -13.08
N ASN A 129 -5.77 21.15 -14.33
CA ASN A 129 -5.97 20.12 -15.34
C ASN A 129 -5.28 18.79 -14.96
N ALA A 130 -4.05 18.85 -14.43
CA ALA A 130 -3.35 17.67 -13.95
C ALA A 130 -4.10 16.99 -12.79
N LEU A 131 -4.60 17.77 -11.81
CA LEU A 131 -5.41 17.27 -10.70
C LEU A 131 -6.74 16.66 -11.16
N PHE A 132 -7.37 17.23 -12.20
CA PHE A 132 -8.59 16.68 -12.79
C PHE A 132 -8.33 15.32 -13.45
N VAL A 133 -7.26 15.20 -14.25
CA VAL A 133 -6.88 13.92 -14.86
C VAL A 133 -6.52 12.89 -13.80
N GLU A 134 -5.79 13.29 -12.77
CA GLU A 134 -5.48 12.43 -11.62
C GLU A 134 -6.77 11.91 -10.96
N ALA A 135 -7.71 12.80 -10.61
CA ALA A 135 -8.99 12.40 -10.03
C ALA A 135 -9.79 11.45 -10.94
N PHE A 136 -9.85 11.75 -12.24
CA PHE A 136 -10.55 10.93 -13.23
C PHE A 136 -9.94 9.52 -13.34
N VAL A 137 -8.62 9.42 -13.38
CA VAL A 137 -7.92 8.14 -13.42
C VAL A 137 -8.14 7.37 -12.12
N PHE A 138 -8.03 8.02 -10.96
CA PHE A 138 -8.26 7.41 -9.64
C PHE A 138 -9.66 6.83 -9.48
N TYR A 139 -10.68 7.57 -9.95
CA TYR A 139 -12.06 7.11 -9.92
C TYR A 139 -12.26 5.77 -10.67
N ASN A 140 -11.53 5.58 -11.77
CA ASN A 140 -11.62 4.36 -12.60
C ASN A 140 -10.60 3.27 -12.19
N HIS A 141 -9.76 3.53 -11.18
CA HIS A 141 -8.58 2.73 -10.81
C HIS A 141 -8.87 1.53 -9.90
N THR A 142 -10.05 1.48 -9.27
CA THR A 142 -10.35 0.57 -8.14
C THR A 142 -10.89 -0.80 -8.52
N HIS A 143 -11.07 -1.09 -9.82
CA HIS A 143 -11.66 -2.34 -10.29
C HIS A 143 -10.79 -3.56 -9.91
N GLY A 144 -11.33 -4.45 -9.07
CA GLY A 144 -10.71 -5.74 -8.72
C GLY A 144 -9.66 -5.69 -7.60
N ARG A 145 -9.67 -4.65 -6.76
CA ARG A 145 -8.76 -4.50 -5.62
C ARG A 145 -9.39 -4.95 -4.30
N GLU A 146 -8.55 -5.15 -3.27
CA GLU A 146 -9.00 -5.49 -1.92
C GLU A 146 -9.80 -4.33 -1.29
N VAL A 147 -10.72 -4.65 -0.37
CA VAL A 147 -11.65 -3.67 0.23
C VAL A 147 -10.91 -2.52 0.93
N LEU A 148 -9.81 -2.84 1.63
CA LEU A 148 -8.98 -1.83 2.29
C LEU A 148 -8.33 -0.88 1.27
N ASP A 149 -7.81 -1.43 0.17
CA ASP A 149 -7.18 -0.63 -0.87
C ASP A 149 -8.20 0.28 -1.58
N ILE A 150 -9.42 -0.24 -1.83
CA ILE A 150 -10.54 0.56 -2.35
C ILE A 150 -10.87 1.72 -1.40
N PHE A 151 -10.95 1.46 -0.10
CA PHE A 151 -11.26 2.51 0.89
C PHE A 151 -10.20 3.61 0.90
N VAL A 152 -8.92 3.24 0.89
CA VAL A 152 -7.82 4.22 0.90
C VAL A 152 -7.76 5.00 -0.43
N HIS A 153 -8.01 4.35 -1.56
CA HIS A 153 -8.12 5.04 -2.86
C HIS A 153 -9.29 6.03 -2.90
N ASN A 154 -10.43 5.71 -2.30
CA ASN A 154 -11.58 6.62 -2.22
C ASN A 154 -11.28 7.85 -1.35
N LEU A 155 -10.58 7.65 -0.23
CA LEU A 155 -10.10 8.75 0.61
C LEU A 155 -9.13 9.66 -0.15
N LEU A 156 -8.19 9.06 -0.87
CA LEU A 156 -7.23 9.81 -1.69
C LEU A 156 -7.92 10.59 -2.81
N PHE A 157 -8.90 9.99 -3.48
CA PHE A 157 -9.74 10.67 -4.47
C PHE A 157 -10.45 11.90 -3.88
N LEU A 158 -10.99 11.81 -2.67
CA LEU A 158 -11.58 12.96 -1.97
C LEU A 158 -10.54 14.06 -1.73
N ALA A 159 -9.33 13.71 -1.30
CA ALA A 159 -8.25 14.67 -1.09
C ALA A 159 -7.83 15.36 -2.41
N ILE A 160 -7.81 14.64 -3.53
CA ILE A 160 -7.56 15.20 -4.88
C ILE A 160 -8.67 16.16 -5.29
N CYS A 161 -9.94 15.79 -5.12
CA CYS A 161 -11.08 16.68 -5.40
C CYS A 161 -11.02 17.98 -4.59
N LEU A 162 -10.72 17.90 -3.29
CA LEU A 162 -10.56 19.08 -2.43
C LEU A 162 -9.39 19.97 -2.90
N THR A 163 -8.28 19.36 -3.29
CA THR A 163 -7.10 20.08 -3.80
C THR A 163 -7.38 20.78 -5.12
N ALA A 164 -8.11 20.13 -6.03
CA ALA A 164 -8.58 20.72 -7.28
C ALA A 164 -9.52 21.91 -7.02
N LEU A 165 -10.46 21.78 -6.08
CA LEU A 165 -11.37 22.85 -5.69
C LEU A 165 -10.60 24.08 -5.16
N ILE A 166 -9.63 23.89 -4.26
CA ILE A 166 -8.82 24.99 -3.73
C ILE A 166 -7.99 25.64 -4.84
N THR A 167 -7.37 24.84 -5.71
CA THR A 167 -6.59 25.35 -6.85
C THR A 167 -7.47 26.15 -7.82
N PHE A 168 -8.71 25.73 -8.04
CA PHE A 168 -9.69 26.47 -8.83
C PHE A 168 -10.06 27.81 -8.16
N MET A 169 -10.30 27.82 -6.84
CA MET A 169 -10.58 29.05 -6.09
C MET A 169 -9.41 30.05 -6.16
N GLU A 170 -8.15 29.57 -6.21
CA GLU A 170 -6.96 30.41 -6.38
C GLU A 170 -6.86 31.12 -7.75
N LEU A 171 -7.68 30.74 -8.73
CA LEU A 171 -7.78 31.46 -10.02
C LEU A 171 -8.53 32.79 -9.87
N PHE A 172 -9.49 32.86 -8.94
CA PHE A 172 -10.38 34.01 -8.76
C PHE A 172 -10.02 34.86 -7.53
N ILE A 173 -9.55 34.23 -6.46
CA ILE A 173 -9.19 34.91 -5.22
C ILE A 173 -7.70 35.25 -5.26
N GLN A 174 -7.34 36.53 -5.09
CA GLN A 174 -5.94 36.92 -4.89
C GLN A 174 -5.37 36.12 -3.72
N ALA A 175 -4.38 35.28 -4.00
CA ALA A 175 -3.89 34.24 -3.10
C ALA A 175 -3.50 34.82 -1.73
N LYS A 176 -4.37 34.63 -0.74
CA LYS A 176 -3.99 34.75 0.66
C LYS A 176 -3.07 33.56 0.95
N ILE A 177 -2.00 33.80 1.70
CA ILE A 177 -1.04 32.76 2.10
C ILE A 177 -1.73 31.53 2.68
N THR A 178 -2.85 31.71 3.40
CA THR A 178 -3.65 30.63 3.98
C THR A 178 -4.19 29.65 2.95
N VAL A 179 -4.62 30.13 1.78
CA VAL A 179 -5.17 29.28 0.70
C VAL A 179 -4.03 28.50 0.04
N GLU A 180 -2.90 29.17 -0.24
CA GLU A 180 -1.72 28.51 -0.83
C GLU A 180 -1.14 27.46 0.13
N LEU A 181 -1.08 27.75 1.44
CA LEU A 181 -0.67 26.79 2.46
C LEU A 181 -1.65 25.61 2.57
N LEU A 182 -2.96 25.88 2.53
CA LEU A 182 -3.98 24.82 2.55
C LEU A 182 -3.80 23.88 1.35
N ARG A 183 -3.59 24.41 0.14
CA ARG A 183 -3.28 23.61 -1.05
C ARG A 183 -2.03 22.74 -0.82
N THR A 184 -0.92 23.32 -0.33
CA THR A 184 0.30 22.53 -0.06
C THR A 184 0.10 21.46 1.01
N SER A 185 -0.72 21.73 2.03
CA SER A 185 -1.02 20.75 3.08
C SER A 185 -1.80 19.54 2.55
N LEU A 186 -2.69 19.74 1.57
CA LEU A 186 -3.43 18.64 0.94
C LEU A 186 -2.55 17.81 0.01
N PHE A 187 -1.57 18.41 -0.67
CA PHE A 187 -0.55 17.66 -1.42
C PHE A 187 0.30 16.79 -0.49
N LEU A 188 0.70 17.32 0.67
CA LEU A 188 1.40 16.54 1.71
C LEU A 188 0.51 15.41 2.25
N LEU A 189 -0.77 15.67 2.48
CA LEU A 189 -1.74 14.67 2.91
C LEU A 189 -1.83 13.52 1.89
N GLN A 190 -2.04 13.84 0.61
CA GLN A 190 -2.07 12.86 -0.48
C GLN A 190 -0.79 12.02 -0.49
N GLY A 191 0.38 12.67 -0.49
CA GLY A 191 1.66 11.97 -0.53
C GLY A 191 1.89 11.08 0.69
N SER A 192 1.50 11.53 1.89
CA SER A 192 1.59 10.72 3.11
C SER A 192 0.67 9.50 3.09
N TRP A 193 -0.53 9.63 2.53
CA TRP A 193 -1.47 8.52 2.40
C TRP A 193 -0.99 7.51 1.37
N PHE A 194 -0.48 7.93 0.21
CA PHE A 194 0.19 7.03 -0.73
C PHE A 194 1.32 6.23 -0.09
N TRP A 195 2.15 6.89 0.72
CA TRP A 195 3.22 6.22 1.46
C TRP A 195 2.67 5.21 2.47
N GLN A 196 1.59 5.54 3.17
CA GLN A 196 0.94 4.64 4.11
C GLN A 196 0.28 3.45 3.39
N SER A 197 -0.39 3.67 2.25
CA SER A 197 -0.95 2.61 1.41
C SER A 197 0.12 1.64 0.96
N ALA A 198 1.27 2.16 0.50
CA ALA A 198 2.40 1.32 0.14
C ALA A 198 2.89 0.45 1.29
N LYS A 199 2.94 0.99 2.52
CA LYS A 199 3.35 0.20 3.70
C LYS A 199 2.35 -0.90 4.03
N VAL A 200 1.04 -0.62 3.90
CA VAL A 200 -0.03 -1.60 4.13
C VAL A 200 0.04 -2.72 3.10
N GLU A 201 0.22 -2.40 1.81
CA GLU A 201 0.37 -3.40 0.75
C GLU A 201 1.71 -4.17 0.83
N GLY A 202 2.75 -3.56 1.41
CA GLY A 202 4.09 -4.14 1.52
C GLY A 202 4.36 -4.94 2.79
N GLN A 203 3.41 -5.07 3.71
CA GLN A 203 3.59 -5.85 4.93
C GLN A 203 3.39 -7.35 4.66
N GLU A 204 4.46 -8.04 4.29
CA GLU A 204 4.69 -9.38 4.86
C GLU A 204 4.83 -9.15 6.37
N LEU A 205 3.90 -9.64 7.20
CA LEU A 205 4.00 -9.49 8.66
C LEU A 205 5.22 -10.27 9.16
N PRO A 206 6.33 -9.59 9.50
CA PRO A 206 7.60 -10.27 9.72
C PRO A 206 7.49 -11.09 10.99
N GLY A 207 7.44 -12.41 10.83
CA GLY A 207 7.38 -13.36 11.93
C GLY A 207 6.02 -14.03 12.13
N VAL A 208 4.94 -13.67 11.43
CA VAL A 208 3.66 -14.41 11.54
C VAL A 208 3.43 -15.27 10.31
N THR A 209 3.70 -14.72 9.13
CA THR A 209 3.56 -15.43 7.86
C THR A 209 4.91 -15.64 7.20
N GLY A 210 4.97 -16.63 6.31
CA GLY A 210 6.16 -17.04 5.58
C GLY A 210 6.25 -16.40 4.20
N LYS A 211 7.37 -16.61 3.53
CA LYS A 211 7.67 -16.07 2.20
C LYS A 211 6.65 -16.45 1.11
N PHE A 212 5.86 -17.50 1.33
CA PHE A 212 4.85 -17.98 0.38
C PHE A 212 3.43 -17.69 0.86
N ASP A 213 3.29 -16.76 1.80
CA ASP A 213 1.99 -16.19 2.15
C ASP A 213 1.38 -15.48 0.95
N ARG A 214 0.05 -15.53 0.86
CA ARG A 214 -0.70 -14.94 -0.26
C ARG A 214 -1.42 -13.66 0.12
N GLY A 215 -1.20 -13.18 1.35
CA GLY A 215 -1.90 -12.04 1.91
C GLY A 215 -3.21 -12.44 2.56
N VAL A 216 -3.82 -11.48 3.27
CA VAL A 216 -5.07 -11.65 4.00
C VAL A 216 -6.24 -11.55 3.03
N GLN A 217 -7.02 -12.62 2.86
CA GLN A 217 -8.14 -12.67 1.92
C GLN A 217 -9.48 -12.25 2.54
N ASN A 218 -9.60 -12.26 3.87
CA ASN A 218 -10.84 -11.89 4.58
C ASN A 218 -10.58 -11.47 6.05
N GLU A 219 -11.60 -10.92 6.71
CA GLU A 219 -11.52 -10.47 8.12
C GLU A 219 -11.16 -11.59 9.11
N ALA A 220 -11.53 -12.84 8.82
CA ALA A 220 -11.21 -13.99 9.69
C ALA A 220 -9.71 -14.31 9.65
N GLU A 221 -9.10 -14.26 8.46
CA GLU A 221 -7.66 -14.41 8.27
C GLU A 221 -6.88 -13.27 8.92
N GLN A 222 -7.42 -12.05 8.91
CA GLN A 222 -6.83 -10.93 9.64
C GLN A 222 -6.78 -11.21 11.14
N LYS A 223 -7.90 -11.64 11.73
CA LYS A 223 -7.98 -12.01 13.16
C LYS A 223 -7.06 -13.17 13.51
N LEU A 224 -6.95 -14.17 12.65
CA LEU A 224 -6.02 -15.28 12.83
C LEU A 224 -4.56 -14.79 12.87
N THR A 225 -4.24 -13.84 11.99
CA THR A 225 -2.91 -13.25 11.91
C THR A 225 -2.59 -12.41 13.15
N GLU A 226 -3.53 -11.59 13.62
CA GLU A 226 -3.43 -10.84 14.88
C GLU A 226 -3.22 -11.78 16.08
N PHE A 227 -4.02 -12.86 16.18
CA PHE A 227 -3.86 -13.88 17.20
C PHE A 227 -2.46 -14.53 17.17
N CYS A 228 -1.96 -14.86 15.99
CA CYS A 228 -0.62 -15.44 15.85
C CYS A 228 0.48 -14.45 16.25
N GLN A 229 0.29 -13.16 15.96
CA GLN A 229 1.21 -12.12 16.36
C GLN A 229 1.30 -11.99 17.88
N GLU A 230 0.15 -11.94 18.56
CA GLU A 230 0.07 -11.82 20.03
C GLU A 230 0.69 -13.02 20.74
N ASN A 231 0.54 -14.22 20.17
CA ASN A 231 0.99 -15.48 20.78
C ASN A 231 2.37 -15.95 20.25
N ALA A 232 3.06 -15.14 19.46
CA ALA A 232 4.32 -15.50 18.80
C ALA A 232 4.24 -16.85 18.03
N LEU A 233 3.14 -17.05 17.30
CA LEU A 233 2.91 -18.19 16.43
C LEU A 233 3.14 -17.82 14.96
N ILE A 234 3.37 -18.84 14.15
CA ILE A 234 3.57 -18.77 12.71
C ILE A 234 2.56 -19.65 12.00
N ILE A 235 2.00 -19.14 10.92
CA ILE A 235 1.19 -19.93 9.97
C ILE A 235 2.11 -20.80 9.11
N ALA A 236 2.32 -22.05 9.51
CA ALA A 236 3.30 -22.95 8.89
C ALA A 236 3.07 -23.16 7.39
N ASN A 237 1.81 -23.19 6.96
CA ASN A 237 1.40 -23.37 5.57
C ASN A 237 2.02 -22.36 4.60
N THR A 238 2.33 -21.17 5.10
CA THR A 238 2.91 -20.06 4.32
C THR A 238 4.44 -20.11 4.22
N LEU A 239 5.09 -21.03 4.94
CA LEU A 239 6.55 -21.13 5.00
C LEU A 239 7.18 -21.79 3.78
N PHE A 240 6.42 -22.62 3.06
CA PHE A 240 6.94 -23.47 1.99
C PHE A 240 6.16 -23.28 0.70
N GLN A 241 6.88 -23.29 -0.43
CA GLN A 241 6.25 -23.26 -1.74
C GLN A 241 5.46 -24.56 -1.98
N GLN A 242 4.19 -24.42 -2.32
CA GLN A 242 3.35 -25.54 -2.75
C GLN A 242 3.01 -25.43 -4.23
N HIS A 243 2.75 -26.58 -4.86
CA HIS A 243 2.26 -26.63 -6.23
C HIS A 243 0.86 -26.01 -6.30
N LYS A 244 0.54 -25.28 -7.38
CA LYS A 244 -0.71 -24.50 -7.50
C LYS A 244 -1.98 -25.30 -7.17
N ILE A 245 -2.05 -26.54 -7.63
CA ILE A 245 -3.20 -27.43 -7.42
C ILE A 245 -3.40 -27.78 -5.93
N ARG A 246 -2.33 -27.76 -5.12
CA ARG A 246 -2.37 -28.09 -3.69
C ARG A 246 -2.63 -26.88 -2.80
N LEU A 247 -2.84 -25.71 -3.36
CA LEU A 247 -2.86 -24.49 -2.58
C LEU A 247 -4.16 -24.29 -1.79
N TYR A 248 -5.25 -24.95 -2.20
CA TYR A 248 -6.57 -24.72 -1.64
C TYR A 248 -7.05 -25.99 -0.95
N PRO A 249 -6.97 -26.04 0.39
CA PRO A 249 -7.48 -27.18 1.14
C PRO A 249 -9.00 -27.25 1.12
N TRP A 250 -9.72 -26.22 0.69
CA TRP A 250 -11.18 -26.29 0.56
C TRP A 250 -11.63 -25.96 -0.85
N THR A 251 -12.55 -26.75 -1.38
CA THR A 251 -13.21 -26.52 -2.66
C THR A 251 -14.72 -26.63 -2.44
N SER A 252 -15.49 -25.69 -2.97
CA SER A 252 -16.94 -25.71 -2.85
C SER A 252 -17.53 -26.99 -3.47
N PRO A 253 -18.69 -27.49 -3.00
CA PRO A 253 -19.29 -28.72 -3.53
C PRO A 253 -19.60 -28.70 -5.03
N ASP A 254 -19.79 -27.51 -5.60
CA ASP A 254 -20.01 -27.25 -7.02
C ASP A 254 -18.70 -27.02 -7.81
N GLY A 255 -17.54 -27.05 -7.14
CA GLY A 255 -16.21 -26.89 -7.72
C GLY A 255 -15.86 -25.46 -8.17
N GLN A 256 -16.73 -24.47 -7.93
CA GLN A 256 -16.55 -23.11 -8.45
C GLN A 256 -15.63 -22.24 -7.60
N TYR A 257 -15.58 -22.49 -6.30
CA TYR A 257 -14.84 -21.68 -5.33
C TYR A 257 -13.77 -22.52 -4.64
N GLN A 258 -12.63 -21.91 -4.39
CA GLN A 258 -11.52 -22.53 -3.68
C GLN A 258 -11.02 -21.57 -2.62
N ASN A 259 -10.79 -22.05 -1.40
CA ASN A 259 -10.38 -21.21 -0.29
C ASN A 259 -9.34 -21.90 0.61
N GLN A 260 -8.61 -21.11 1.38
CA GLN A 260 -7.70 -21.58 2.41
C GLN A 260 -8.30 -21.30 3.78
N ILE A 261 -8.89 -22.33 4.39
CA ILE A 261 -9.53 -22.23 5.72
C ILE A 261 -8.87 -23.15 6.75
N ASP A 262 -8.01 -24.07 6.31
CA ASP A 262 -7.26 -24.97 7.17
C ASP A 262 -5.82 -24.46 7.35
N TYR A 263 -5.42 -24.26 8.60
CA TYR A 263 -4.14 -23.66 8.98
C TYR A 263 -3.42 -24.51 10.03
N ILE A 264 -2.12 -24.78 9.83
CA ILE A 264 -1.25 -25.28 10.87
C ILE A 264 -0.51 -24.10 11.49
N LEU A 265 -0.70 -23.90 12.79
CA LEU A 265 0.06 -22.93 13.58
C LEU A 265 1.22 -23.63 14.28
N CYS A 266 2.38 -23.00 14.32
CA CYS A 266 3.56 -23.49 15.05
C CYS A 266 4.30 -22.36 15.74
N SER A 267 5.05 -22.64 16.79
CA SER A 267 5.88 -21.62 17.43
C SER A 267 7.05 -21.18 16.53
N GLN A 268 7.60 -19.99 16.80
CA GLN A 268 8.80 -19.48 16.11
C GLN A 268 9.98 -20.47 16.12
N ILE A 269 10.12 -21.24 17.22
CA ILE A 269 11.21 -22.20 17.40
C ILE A 269 10.95 -23.46 16.55
N GLU A 270 9.72 -23.95 16.52
CA GLU A 270 9.34 -25.17 15.81
C GLU A 270 9.33 -25.00 14.29
N LYS A 271 9.18 -23.77 13.78
CA LYS A 271 9.30 -23.45 12.35
C LYS A 271 10.56 -24.03 11.70
N LEU A 272 11.70 -24.05 12.41
CA LEU A 272 12.96 -24.61 11.91
C LEU A 272 12.87 -26.12 11.61
N TYR A 273 11.90 -26.80 12.21
CA TYR A 273 11.74 -28.25 12.19
C TYR A 273 10.40 -28.70 11.60
N ALA A 274 9.55 -27.76 11.21
CA ALA A 274 8.22 -27.99 10.67
C ALA A 274 8.25 -27.99 9.14
N VAL A 275 7.55 -28.93 8.52
CA VAL A 275 7.20 -28.90 7.09
C VAL A 275 5.71 -29.15 6.94
N SER A 276 4.99 -28.23 6.31
CA SER A 276 3.55 -28.36 6.07
C SER A 276 3.25 -28.50 4.58
N LYS A 277 2.30 -29.38 4.22
CA LYS A 277 1.84 -29.56 2.85
C LYS A 277 0.40 -30.07 2.79
N ASN A 278 -0.35 -29.60 1.80
CA ASN A 278 -1.62 -30.21 1.40
C ASN A 278 -1.37 -31.49 0.59
N LYS A 279 -2.21 -32.49 0.81
CA LYS A 279 -2.18 -33.80 0.14
C LYS A 279 -3.48 -34.02 -0.63
N MET A 280 -3.39 -33.87 -1.95
CA MET A 280 -4.43 -34.28 -2.89
C MET A 280 -4.58 -35.81 -2.89
N GLY A 281 -5.82 -36.30 -2.96
CA GLY A 281 -6.13 -37.73 -3.16
C GLY A 281 -6.27 -38.55 -1.87
N ALA A 282 -6.26 -37.93 -0.70
CA ALA A 282 -6.82 -38.55 0.50
C ALA A 282 -8.35 -38.38 0.45
N ASP A 283 -9.00 -39.25 -0.33
CA ASP A 283 -10.43 -39.14 -0.61
C ASP A 283 -11.25 -39.63 0.59
N CYS A 284 -11.62 -38.68 1.44
CA CYS A 284 -12.48 -38.91 2.61
C CYS A 284 -13.96 -38.57 2.31
N GLY A 285 -14.31 -38.25 1.05
CA GLY A 285 -15.66 -37.80 0.69
C GLY A 285 -16.05 -36.44 1.30
N LEU A 286 -15.06 -35.58 1.59
CA LEU A 286 -15.25 -34.24 2.14
C LEU A 286 -14.86 -33.17 1.11
N ASP A 287 -15.40 -31.97 1.29
CA ASP A 287 -15.04 -30.72 0.58
C ASP A 287 -13.68 -30.14 0.99
N HIS A 288 -12.96 -30.84 1.88
CA HIS A 288 -11.63 -30.50 2.36
C HIS A 288 -10.55 -31.50 1.90
N GLU A 289 -9.40 -30.98 1.46
CA GLU A 289 -8.16 -31.71 1.26
C GLU A 289 -7.35 -31.84 2.56
N LEU A 290 -6.62 -32.94 2.70
CA LEU A 290 -5.82 -33.21 3.89
C LEU A 290 -4.59 -32.29 3.98
N LEU A 291 -4.59 -31.38 4.96
CA LEU A 291 -3.42 -30.60 5.35
C LEU A 291 -2.54 -31.40 6.33
N THR A 292 -1.25 -31.57 6.01
CA THR A 292 -0.31 -32.35 6.83
C THR A 292 0.88 -31.55 7.30
N ALA A 293 1.20 -31.66 8.59
CA ALA A 293 2.43 -31.14 9.20
C ALA A 293 3.39 -32.29 9.53
N LYS A 294 4.69 -32.09 9.32
CA LYS A 294 5.75 -32.96 9.82
C LYS A 294 6.69 -32.15 10.68
N PHE A 295 6.71 -32.44 11.98
CA PHE A 295 7.61 -31.83 12.95
C PHE A 295 8.76 -32.77 13.28
N ARG A 296 9.99 -32.26 13.32
CA ARG A 296 11.16 -32.99 13.84
C ARG A 296 11.49 -32.48 15.25
N LEU A 297 10.86 -33.07 16.25
CA LEU A 297 11.03 -32.68 17.65
C LEU A 297 12.10 -33.52 18.35
N LYS A 298 12.93 -32.88 19.18
CA LYS A 298 13.77 -33.56 20.17
C LYS A 298 13.06 -33.52 21.52
N LEU A 299 12.39 -34.60 21.87
CA LEU A 299 11.68 -34.70 23.14
C LEU A 299 12.68 -34.86 24.29
N LYS A 300 12.50 -34.10 25.36
CA LYS A 300 13.26 -34.28 26.61
C LYS A 300 12.55 -35.34 27.45
N LYS A 301 13.30 -36.32 27.97
CA LYS A 301 12.77 -37.28 28.93
C LYS A 301 12.33 -36.53 30.19
N VAL A 302 11.05 -36.60 30.52
CA VAL A 302 10.53 -36.14 31.81
C VAL A 302 11.07 -37.11 32.87
N GLY A 303 11.78 -36.60 33.88
CA GLY A 303 12.20 -37.42 35.00
C GLY A 303 10.97 -37.93 35.75
N GLU A 304 10.94 -39.20 36.12
CA GLU A 304 9.89 -39.74 36.99
C GLU A 304 9.84 -38.88 38.26
N THR A 305 8.77 -38.12 38.44
CA THR A 305 8.47 -37.53 39.74
C THR A 305 8.24 -38.70 40.71
N THR A 306 9.04 -38.72 41.78
CA THR A 306 8.98 -39.72 42.85
C THR A 306 7.54 -40.03 43.22
N ARG A 307 7.16 -41.31 43.07
CA ARG A 307 5.92 -42.02 43.46
C ARG A 307 4.66 -41.14 43.57
N PRO A 308 3.55 -41.45 42.85
CA PRO A 308 2.29 -40.74 43.05
C PRO A 308 1.94 -40.72 44.54
N PHE A 309 1.66 -39.53 45.08
CA PHE A 309 1.30 -39.34 46.48
C PHE A 309 0.06 -40.20 46.77
N ARG A 310 0.24 -41.31 47.49
CA ARG A 310 -0.86 -42.21 47.84
C ARG A 310 -1.62 -41.56 48.97
N TYR A 311 -2.76 -40.93 48.65
CA TYR A 311 -3.69 -40.42 49.66
C TYR A 311 -4.12 -41.55 50.59
N ASP A 312 -3.98 -41.33 51.90
CA ASP A 312 -4.49 -42.24 52.92
C ASP A 312 -6.02 -42.11 52.94
N ARG A 313 -6.73 -43.15 52.52
CA ARG A 313 -8.20 -43.18 52.50
C ARG A 313 -8.80 -42.99 53.89
N ASN A 314 -8.05 -43.29 54.95
CA ASN A 314 -8.52 -43.15 56.33
C ASN A 314 -8.48 -41.70 56.83
N GLN A 315 -7.90 -40.78 56.06
CA GLN A 315 -7.83 -39.35 56.39
C GLN A 315 -8.84 -38.50 55.60
N ILE A 316 -9.75 -39.12 54.86
CA ILE A 316 -10.81 -38.40 54.13
C ILE A 316 -11.91 -38.01 55.14
N PRO A 317 -12.25 -36.72 55.29
CA PRO A 317 -13.34 -36.29 56.18
C PRO A 317 -14.67 -36.94 55.79
N TYR A 318 -15.47 -37.30 56.80
CA TYR A 318 -16.76 -38.00 56.63
C TYR A 318 -17.76 -37.27 55.72
N ASP A 319 -17.65 -35.95 55.59
CA ASP A 319 -18.50 -35.14 54.70
C ASP A 319 -18.37 -35.51 53.21
N TYR A 320 -17.33 -36.25 52.84
CA TYR A 320 -17.06 -36.70 51.47
C TYR A 320 -17.25 -38.21 51.25
N SER A 321 -17.56 -38.98 52.31
CA SER A 321 -17.95 -40.39 52.15
C SER A 321 -19.44 -40.44 51.82
N GLY A 322 -19.77 -40.49 50.53
CA GLY A 322 -21.15 -40.70 50.09
C GLY A 322 -21.73 -41.94 50.77
N SER A 323 -22.67 -41.74 51.70
CA SER A 323 -23.48 -42.81 52.25
C SER A 323 -24.57 -43.11 51.22
N ASP A 324 -24.33 -44.09 50.35
CA ASP A 324 -25.39 -44.67 49.53
C ASP A 324 -26.44 -45.32 50.45
N LYS A 325 -27.68 -44.84 50.33
CA LYS A 325 -28.89 -45.52 50.80
C LYS A 325 -29.78 -45.82 49.61
#